data_AF-Q4D6Y7-F1
#
_entry.id   AF-Q4D6Y7-F1
#
_cell.length_a   1.000
_cell.length_b   1.000
_cell.length_c   1.000
_cell.angle_alpha   90.00
_cell.angle_beta   90.00
_cell.angle_gamma   90.00
#
_symmetry.space_group_name_H-M   'P 1'
#
loop_
_entity.id
_entity.type
_entity.pdbx_description
1 polymer ?
#
loop_
_entity_poly.entity_id
_entity_poly.type
_entity_poly.pdbx_seq_one_letter_code
_entity_poly.pdbx_strand_id
1 'polypeptide(L)'
;MKGGEQCLFRYYEILPLDFEPEYKLGYTCDMCSKDFSKTPFFHCAQTGRDLCMACGENLALNQFSALICRMMAPNILWKDSQKDIIVVFCYQIQFEYFGCHFSDGSNLLIACEDELPSFYIEVGISLEKATTLRKAELLMRFPWSNEALKMSERDCICFYRMTKCLDRPRPCFLTSFRQDGLFIEFCFSDGFSEILHCGEGVVLVVKGPFVISCLVMNLPLRWGKSLPKAAASLLEWFLSGD
;
A
#
# COMPACT_ATOMS: atom_id res chain seq x y z
N MET A 1 4.51 22.52 -14.50
CA MET A 1 3.24 22.04 -13.93
C MET A 1 3.27 22.40 -12.46
N LYS A 2 2.25 23.08 -11.90
CA LYS A 2 2.15 23.28 -10.45
C LYS A 2 2.32 21.91 -9.81
N GLY A 3 3.21 21.76 -8.82
CA GLY A 3 3.46 20.48 -8.16
C GLY A 3 2.12 19.89 -7.74
N GLY A 4 1.63 18.92 -8.50
CA GLY A 4 0.37 18.26 -8.18
C GLY A 4 0.56 17.66 -6.81
N GLU A 5 -0.36 17.94 -5.89
CA GLU A 5 -0.35 17.26 -4.60
C GLU A 5 -0.35 15.75 -4.89
N GLN A 6 0.72 15.08 -4.48
CA GLN A 6 0.93 13.69 -4.79
C GLN A 6 -0.15 12.87 -4.09
N CYS A 7 -1.06 12.27 -4.87
CA CYS A 7 -2.22 11.57 -4.33
C CYS A 7 -1.98 10.07 -4.31
N LEU A 8 -2.12 9.45 -3.14
CA LEU A 8 -2.26 8.00 -3.03
C LEU A 8 -3.76 7.67 -3.00
N PHE A 9 -4.28 7.22 -4.13
CA PHE A 9 -5.68 6.82 -4.25
C PHE A 9 -5.88 5.38 -3.79
N ARG A 10 -6.90 5.17 -2.95
CA ARG A 10 -7.38 3.85 -2.53
C ARG A 10 -8.78 3.62 -3.04
N TYR A 11 -9.12 2.36 -3.24
CA TYR A 11 -10.45 1.93 -3.69
C TYR A 11 -11.40 1.78 -2.49
N TYR A 12 -12.49 2.52 -2.54
CA TYR A 12 -13.53 2.54 -1.52
C TYR A 12 -14.78 1.84 -2.06
N GLU A 13 -15.15 0.70 -1.46
CA GLU A 13 -16.38 -0.02 -1.81
C GLU A 13 -17.61 0.58 -1.16
N ILE A 14 -17.42 1.29 -0.06
CA ILE A 14 -18.45 1.97 0.70
C ILE A 14 -18.08 3.43 0.92
N LEU A 15 -19.09 4.28 1.13
CA LEU A 15 -18.87 5.67 1.52
C LEU A 15 -18.41 5.67 2.99
N PRO A 16 -17.32 6.38 3.33
CA PRO A 16 -16.73 6.36 4.66
C PRO A 16 -17.49 7.22 5.68
N LEU A 17 -18.83 7.07 5.76
CA LEU A 17 -19.71 7.96 6.53
C LEU A 17 -19.36 8.07 8.02
N ASP A 18 -18.77 7.02 8.60
CA ASP A 18 -18.44 6.98 10.01
C ASP A 18 -17.28 7.90 10.40
N PHE A 19 -16.35 8.19 9.46
CA PHE A 19 -15.21 9.08 9.71
C PHE A 19 -15.16 10.31 8.79
N GLU A 20 -15.91 10.30 7.68
CA GLU A 20 -16.10 11.42 6.77
C GLU A 20 -17.61 11.58 6.47
N PRO A 21 -18.39 12.18 7.40
CA PRO A 21 -19.85 12.30 7.26
C PRO A 21 -20.32 13.10 6.03
N GLU A 22 -19.42 13.89 5.43
CA GLU A 22 -19.65 14.70 4.24
C GLU A 22 -20.11 13.85 3.04
N TYR A 23 -19.68 12.60 2.98
CA TYR A 23 -20.09 11.65 1.93
C TYR A 23 -21.56 11.24 1.99
N LYS A 24 -22.33 11.66 3.01
CA LYS A 24 -23.76 11.33 3.12
C LYS A 24 -24.56 11.73 1.88
N LEU A 25 -24.13 12.79 1.19
CA LEU A 25 -24.75 13.28 -0.05
C LEU A 25 -24.12 12.69 -1.32
N GLY A 26 -23.13 11.80 -1.19
CA GLY A 26 -22.29 11.35 -2.28
C GLY A 26 -20.97 12.12 -2.34
N TYR A 27 -20.34 12.13 -3.51
CA TYR A 27 -19.08 12.81 -3.77
C TYR A 27 -19.09 13.46 -5.16
N THR A 28 -18.20 14.43 -5.37
CA THR A 28 -17.93 15.01 -6.68
C THR A 28 -16.61 14.46 -7.18
N CYS A 29 -16.56 13.94 -8.41
CA CYS A 29 -15.29 13.53 -8.98
C CYS A 29 -14.44 14.76 -9.34
N ASP A 30 -13.27 14.94 -8.74
CA ASP A 30 -12.37 16.08 -8.97
C ASP A 30 -11.78 16.15 -10.39
N MET A 31 -11.87 15.06 -11.16
CA MET A 31 -11.37 15.03 -12.54
C MET A 31 -12.44 15.39 -13.58
N CYS A 32 -13.69 14.92 -13.41
CA CYS A 32 -14.76 15.17 -14.38
C CYS A 32 -15.88 16.09 -13.87
N SER A 33 -15.81 16.53 -12.62
CA SER A 33 -16.76 17.41 -11.94
C SER A 33 -18.21 16.91 -11.96
N LYS A 34 -18.41 15.59 -12.06
CA LYS A 34 -19.72 14.96 -11.97
C LYS A 34 -19.99 14.49 -10.55
N ASP A 35 -21.24 14.60 -10.13
CA ASP A 35 -21.72 14.13 -8.83
C ASP A 35 -22.11 12.66 -8.89
N PHE A 36 -21.75 11.92 -7.84
CA PHE A 36 -22.05 10.51 -7.68
C PHE A 36 -22.60 10.27 -6.28
N SER A 37 -23.74 9.57 -6.19
CA SER A 37 -24.36 9.20 -4.91
C SER A 37 -24.02 7.78 -4.46
N LYS A 38 -23.19 7.06 -5.21
CA LYS A 38 -22.90 5.63 -4.99
C LYS A 38 -21.44 5.29 -5.21
N THR A 39 -21.00 4.28 -4.48
CA THR A 39 -19.72 3.58 -4.62
C THR A 39 -19.76 2.53 -5.73
N PRO A 40 -18.61 1.98 -6.15
CA PRO A 40 -17.24 2.29 -5.71
C PRO A 40 -16.66 3.57 -6.31
N PHE A 41 -15.56 4.02 -5.70
CA PHE A 41 -14.78 5.19 -6.14
C PHE A 41 -13.35 5.10 -5.62
N PHE A 42 -12.50 6.02 -6.07
CA PHE A 42 -11.14 6.17 -5.58
C PHE A 42 -11.01 7.45 -4.77
N HIS A 43 -10.42 7.35 -3.59
CA HIS A 43 -10.27 8.47 -2.67
C HIS A 43 -8.83 8.60 -2.18
N CYS A 44 -8.35 9.83 -2.05
CA CYS A 44 -7.08 10.16 -1.44
C CYS A 44 -7.29 10.83 -0.07
N ALA A 45 -7.10 10.06 1.01
CA ALA A 45 -7.30 10.51 2.38
C ALA A 45 -6.49 11.75 2.78
N GLN A 46 -5.35 11.99 2.11
CA GLN A 46 -4.49 13.13 2.42
C GLN A 46 -4.99 14.43 1.79
N THR A 47 -5.45 14.37 0.54
CA THR A 47 -5.85 15.56 -0.23
C THR A 47 -7.36 15.78 -0.26
N GLY A 48 -8.13 14.78 0.17
CA GLY A 48 -9.59 14.77 0.04
C GLY A 48 -10.07 14.52 -1.40
N ARG A 49 -9.16 14.23 -2.34
CA ARG A 49 -9.53 14.08 -3.75
C ARG A 49 -10.28 12.79 -4.03
N ASP A 50 -11.31 12.89 -4.84
CA ASP A 50 -12.21 11.82 -5.26
C ASP A 50 -12.22 11.62 -6.76
N LEU A 51 -12.13 10.37 -7.19
CA LEU A 51 -12.26 9.97 -8.58
C LEU A 51 -13.35 8.92 -8.73
N CYS A 52 -14.26 9.14 -9.68
CA CYS A 52 -15.17 8.08 -10.10
C CYS A 52 -14.39 6.94 -10.77
N MET A 53 -15.02 5.77 -10.89
CA MET A 53 -14.39 4.58 -11.46
C MET A 53 -13.77 4.84 -12.84
N ALA A 54 -14.50 5.50 -13.75
CA ALA A 54 -13.99 5.79 -15.09
C ALA A 54 -12.75 6.72 -15.07
N CYS A 55 -12.75 7.76 -14.23
CA CYS A 55 -11.60 8.65 -14.09
C CYS A 55 -10.40 7.94 -13.44
N GLY A 56 -10.64 7.10 -12.43
CA GLY A 56 -9.57 6.32 -11.81
C GLY A 56 -8.97 5.28 -12.76
N GLU A 57 -9.79 4.56 -13.53
CA GLU A 57 -9.34 3.62 -14.56
C GLU A 57 -8.52 4.31 -15.66
N ASN A 58 -8.90 5.54 -16.04
CA ASN A 58 -8.11 6.36 -16.96
C ASN A 58 -6.72 6.73 -16.39
N LEU A 59 -6.56 6.77 -15.06
CA LEU A 59 -5.27 6.90 -14.39
C LEU A 59 -4.59 5.54 -14.12
N ALA A 60 -5.10 4.46 -14.69
CA ALA A 60 -4.65 3.09 -14.46
C ALA A 60 -4.82 2.60 -13.01
N LEU A 61 -5.71 3.23 -12.23
CA LEU A 61 -6.10 2.74 -10.92
C LEU A 61 -7.02 1.51 -11.04
N ASN A 62 -6.87 0.60 -10.10
CA ASN A 62 -7.74 -0.58 -9.91
C ASN A 62 -8.04 -0.80 -8.41
N GLN A 63 -8.88 -1.77 -8.10
CA GLN A 63 -9.31 -2.06 -6.73
C GLN A 63 -8.17 -2.41 -5.74
N PHE A 64 -6.99 -2.76 -6.25
CA PHE A 64 -5.80 -3.08 -5.46
C PHE A 64 -4.74 -1.97 -5.46
N SER A 65 -5.07 -0.77 -5.94
CA SER A 65 -4.15 0.36 -5.94
C SER A 65 -3.73 0.70 -4.51
N ALA A 66 -2.45 1.00 -4.33
CA ALA A 66 -1.85 1.34 -3.04
C ALA A 66 -1.91 0.22 -1.97
N LEU A 67 -1.98 -1.05 -2.40
CA LEU A 67 -1.84 -2.23 -1.56
C LEU A 67 -0.57 -3.02 -1.95
N ILE A 68 -0.10 -3.95 -1.12
CA ILE A 68 1.08 -4.78 -1.41
C ILE A 68 0.80 -5.77 -2.54
N CYS A 69 1.23 -5.45 -3.76
CA CYS A 69 1.04 -6.33 -4.92
C CYS A 69 2.06 -7.46 -5.01
N ARG A 70 3.27 -7.28 -4.45
CA ARG A 70 4.35 -8.26 -4.52
C ARG A 70 5.06 -8.38 -3.18
N MET A 71 5.52 -9.59 -2.89
CA MET A 71 6.38 -9.88 -1.75
C MET A 71 7.44 -10.92 -2.08
N MET A 72 8.57 -10.84 -1.38
CA MET A 72 9.58 -11.89 -1.36
C MET A 72 10.34 -11.89 -0.03
N ALA A 73 10.87 -13.04 0.36
CA ALA A 73 11.91 -13.10 1.38
C ALA A 73 13.29 -13.14 0.69
N PRO A 74 14.31 -12.43 1.22
CA PRO A 74 15.67 -12.58 0.74
C PRO A 74 16.14 -14.04 0.81
N ASN A 75 16.81 -14.52 -0.24
CA ASN A 75 17.41 -15.87 -0.27
C ASN A 75 18.79 -15.94 0.43
N ILE A 76 19.40 -14.78 0.67
CA ILE A 76 20.64 -14.59 1.41
C ILE A 76 20.47 -13.43 2.40
N LEU A 77 21.38 -13.34 3.36
CA LEU A 77 21.33 -12.30 4.39
C LEU A 77 21.65 -10.91 3.82
N TRP A 78 20.63 -10.07 3.68
CA TRP A 78 20.78 -8.66 3.31
C TRP A 78 20.82 -7.78 4.56
N LYS A 79 21.83 -6.93 4.67
CA LYS A 79 22.13 -6.11 5.85
C LYS A 79 22.36 -4.65 5.51
N ASP A 80 21.94 -3.77 6.41
CA ASP A 80 22.46 -2.41 6.46
C ASP A 80 23.92 -2.42 6.89
N SER A 81 24.84 -2.04 6.01
CA SER A 81 26.28 -2.06 6.29
C SER A 81 26.70 -1.10 7.41
N GLN A 82 25.85 -0.12 7.76
CA GLN A 82 26.13 0.86 8.81
C GLN A 82 25.55 0.48 10.18
N LYS A 83 24.39 -0.21 10.19
CA LYS A 83 23.67 -0.53 11.43
C LYS A 83 23.65 -2.02 11.80
N ASP A 84 24.12 -2.90 10.92
CA ASP A 84 24.07 -4.37 11.05
C ASP A 84 22.66 -4.96 11.24
N ILE A 85 21.66 -4.27 10.70
CA ILE A 85 20.24 -4.68 10.75
C ILE A 85 19.89 -5.43 9.48
N ILE A 86 19.10 -6.50 9.58
CA ILE A 86 18.80 -7.40 8.47
C ILE A 86 17.45 -7.08 7.82
N VAL A 87 17.33 -7.34 6.52
CA VAL A 87 16.04 -7.34 5.83
C VAL A 87 15.27 -8.61 6.20
N VAL A 88 14.01 -8.46 6.63
CA VAL A 88 13.11 -9.57 6.95
C VAL A 88 12.39 -10.04 5.69
N PHE A 89 11.79 -9.11 4.96
CA PHE A 89 11.15 -9.35 3.67
C PHE A 89 11.17 -8.09 2.82
N CYS A 90 10.86 -8.25 1.54
CA CYS A 90 10.66 -7.16 0.61
C CYS A 90 9.23 -7.17 0.10
N TYR A 91 8.75 -6.00 -0.31
CA TYR A 91 7.39 -5.76 -0.73
C TYR A 91 7.32 -4.70 -1.82
N GLN A 92 6.20 -4.63 -2.54
CA GLN A 92 5.96 -3.58 -3.50
C GLN A 92 4.51 -3.08 -3.43
N ILE A 93 4.35 -1.79 -3.11
CA ILE A 93 3.04 -1.11 -3.06
C ILE A 93 2.82 -0.27 -4.33
N GLN A 94 3.89 0.35 -4.81
CA GLN A 94 3.90 1.24 -5.98
C GLN A 94 4.92 0.75 -6.99
N PHE A 95 4.71 1.04 -8.27
CA PHE A 95 5.62 0.56 -9.32
C PHE A 95 6.98 1.27 -9.29
N GLU A 96 7.04 2.47 -8.74
CA GLU A 96 8.25 3.28 -8.66
C GLU A 96 9.24 2.80 -7.60
N TYR A 97 8.78 2.07 -6.58
CA TYR A 97 9.60 1.70 -5.42
C TYR A 97 9.47 0.25 -5.03
N PHE A 98 10.61 -0.40 -4.82
CA PHE A 98 10.71 -1.70 -4.17
C PHE A 98 11.10 -1.50 -2.70
N GLY A 99 10.24 -1.94 -1.79
CA GLY A 99 10.42 -1.78 -0.35
C GLY A 99 11.14 -2.96 0.28
N CYS A 100 12.06 -2.69 1.21
CA CYS A 100 12.69 -3.68 2.08
C CYS A 100 12.37 -3.32 3.53
N HIS A 101 11.73 -4.24 4.27
CA HIS A 101 11.42 -4.07 5.69
C HIS A 101 12.52 -4.70 6.54
N PHE A 102 13.13 -3.93 7.43
CA PHE A 102 14.20 -4.39 8.32
C PHE A 102 13.68 -4.95 9.64
N SER A 103 14.52 -5.71 10.34
CA SER A 103 14.17 -6.35 11.62
C SER A 103 13.90 -5.37 12.77
N ASP A 104 14.33 -4.11 12.64
CA ASP A 104 14.06 -3.04 13.60
C ASP A 104 12.80 -2.21 13.26
N GLY A 105 12.10 -2.54 12.17
CA GLY A 105 10.96 -1.77 11.67
C GLY A 105 11.33 -0.59 10.77
N SER A 106 12.62 -0.36 10.49
CA SER A 106 13.04 0.60 9.46
C SER A 106 12.74 0.06 8.06
N ASN A 107 12.70 0.96 7.07
CA ASN A 107 12.41 0.63 5.69
C ASN A 107 13.45 1.23 4.75
N LEU A 108 13.76 0.51 3.67
CA LEU A 108 14.44 1.05 2.50
C LEU A 108 13.49 0.99 1.31
N LEU A 109 13.18 2.13 0.71
CA LEU A 109 12.49 2.22 -0.57
C LEU A 109 13.53 2.41 -1.67
N ILE A 110 13.77 1.37 -2.45
CA ILE A 110 14.67 1.39 -3.59
C ILE A 110 13.89 1.86 -4.81
N ALA A 111 14.31 2.96 -5.41
CA ALA A 111 13.73 3.43 -6.66
C ALA A 111 13.97 2.41 -7.79
N CYS A 112 12.91 2.07 -8.53
CA CYS A 112 12.99 1.19 -9.69
C CYS A 112 13.50 1.93 -10.96
N GLU A 113 13.44 3.26 -10.97
CA GLU A 113 13.96 4.11 -12.05
C GLU A 113 15.13 4.96 -11.54
N ASP A 114 16.20 5.06 -12.33
CA ASP A 114 17.45 5.74 -11.95
C ASP A 114 17.29 7.26 -11.68
N GLU A 115 16.26 7.89 -12.25
CA GLU A 115 15.96 9.32 -12.08
C GLU A 115 15.26 9.63 -10.74
N LEU A 116 14.79 8.61 -10.03
CA LEU A 116 14.11 8.76 -8.74
C LEU A 116 15.08 8.47 -7.59
N PRO A 117 15.01 9.24 -6.48
CA PRO A 117 15.82 8.95 -5.31
C PRO A 117 15.31 7.71 -4.56
N SER A 118 16.20 7.00 -3.89
CA SER A 118 15.81 5.98 -2.90
C SER A 118 15.70 6.60 -1.51
N PHE A 119 14.97 5.97 -0.59
CA PHE A 119 14.73 6.49 0.75
C PHE A 119 15.03 5.45 1.82
N TYR A 120 15.86 5.79 2.81
CA TYR A 120 15.98 5.03 4.04
C TYR A 120 15.20 5.73 5.15
N ILE A 121 14.24 5.02 5.73
CA ILE A 121 13.24 5.52 6.67
C ILE A 121 13.43 4.78 7.98
N GLU A 122 13.89 5.48 9.01
CA GLU A 122 14.03 4.90 10.34
C GLU A 122 12.67 4.63 10.99
N VAL A 123 12.64 3.71 11.96
CA VAL A 123 11.42 3.37 12.69
C VAL A 123 10.78 4.62 13.31
N GLY A 124 9.47 4.79 13.09
CA GLY A 124 8.71 5.96 13.57
C GLY A 124 8.97 7.27 12.82
N ILE A 125 9.80 7.28 11.77
CA ILE A 125 10.10 8.48 10.98
C ILE A 125 9.17 8.57 9.76
N SER A 126 8.72 9.79 9.45
CA SER A 126 7.93 10.06 8.24
C SER A 126 8.81 10.18 7.00
N LEU A 127 8.21 9.98 5.82
CA LEU A 127 8.93 10.05 4.55
C LEU A 127 9.67 11.38 4.33
N GLU A 128 9.10 12.52 4.75
CA GLU A 128 9.69 13.85 4.59
C GLU A 128 10.99 14.02 5.39
N LYS A 129 11.16 13.23 6.44
CA LYS A 129 12.35 13.21 7.30
C LYS A 129 13.29 12.04 6.97
N ALA A 130 12.96 11.24 5.95
CA ALA A 130 13.76 10.10 5.55
C ALA A 130 15.11 10.53 4.98
N THR A 131 16.11 9.65 5.13
CA THR A 131 17.40 9.84 4.46
C THR A 131 17.23 9.56 2.97
N THR A 132 17.37 10.60 2.15
CA THR A 132 17.39 10.44 0.69
C THR A 132 18.74 9.87 0.28
N LEU A 133 18.73 8.81 -0.53
CA LEU A 133 19.92 8.11 -1.01
C LEU A 133 19.96 8.17 -2.54
N ARG A 134 21.01 8.78 -3.08
CA ARG A 134 21.36 8.65 -4.49
C ARG A 134 21.95 7.28 -4.75
N LYS A 135 21.97 6.84 -6.02
CA LYS A 135 22.47 5.53 -6.45
C LYS A 135 23.84 5.15 -5.84
N ALA A 136 24.79 6.08 -5.80
CA ALA A 136 26.11 5.84 -5.21
C ALA A 136 26.05 5.60 -3.69
N GLU A 137 25.25 6.38 -2.96
CA GLU A 137 25.07 6.26 -1.51
C GLU A 137 24.31 4.98 -1.16
N LEU A 138 23.28 4.66 -1.95
CA LEU A 138 22.52 3.42 -1.87
C LEU A 138 23.45 2.21 -2.00
N LEU A 139 24.28 2.15 -3.05
CA LEU A 139 25.18 1.01 -3.28
C LEU A 139 26.30 0.91 -2.25
N MET A 140 26.77 2.04 -1.72
CA MET A 140 27.77 2.05 -0.66
C MET A 140 27.21 1.49 0.65
N ARG A 141 25.97 1.85 1.02
CA ARG A 141 25.35 1.40 2.28
C ARG A 141 24.65 0.04 2.16
N PHE A 142 24.06 -0.22 1.00
CA PHE A 142 23.29 -1.41 0.67
C PHE A 142 23.78 -2.03 -0.66
N PRO A 143 24.95 -2.69 -0.68
CA PRO A 143 25.55 -3.24 -1.91
C PRO A 143 24.68 -4.26 -2.64
N TRP A 144 23.75 -4.90 -1.92
CA TRP A 144 22.81 -5.89 -2.44
C TRP A 144 21.57 -5.29 -3.12
N SER A 145 21.36 -3.96 -3.07
CA SER A 145 20.17 -3.29 -3.61
C SER A 145 19.91 -3.57 -5.10
N ASN A 146 20.95 -3.61 -5.93
CA ASN A 146 20.81 -3.98 -7.34
C ASN A 146 20.33 -5.43 -7.52
N GLU A 147 20.78 -6.34 -6.66
CA GLU A 147 20.36 -7.74 -6.72
C GLU A 147 18.90 -7.87 -6.25
N ALA A 148 18.52 -7.11 -5.22
CA ALA A 148 17.14 -7.03 -4.76
C ALA A 148 16.17 -6.61 -5.88
N LEU A 149 16.51 -5.59 -6.67
CA LEU A 149 15.70 -5.18 -7.81
C LEU A 149 15.59 -6.28 -8.89
N LYS A 150 16.66 -7.00 -9.20
CA LYS A 150 16.62 -8.11 -10.17
C LYS A 150 15.76 -9.27 -9.67
N MET A 151 15.87 -9.60 -8.39
CA MET A 151 15.04 -10.63 -7.75
C MET A 151 13.56 -10.21 -7.72
N SER A 152 13.28 -8.92 -7.58
CA SER A 152 11.89 -8.41 -7.58
C SER A 152 11.12 -8.72 -8.86
N GLU A 153 11.84 -8.88 -9.99
CA GLU A 153 11.26 -9.22 -11.30
C GLU A 153 11.07 -10.73 -11.49
N ARG A 154 11.79 -11.58 -10.74
CA ARG A 154 11.88 -13.02 -10.98
C ARG A 154 11.23 -13.87 -9.89
N ASP A 155 11.45 -13.50 -8.64
CA ASP A 155 11.22 -14.38 -7.48
C ASP A 155 10.09 -13.86 -6.57
N CYS A 156 9.51 -12.70 -6.90
CA CYS A 156 8.38 -12.15 -6.16
C CYS A 156 7.11 -12.97 -6.35
N ILE A 157 6.46 -13.29 -5.23
CA ILE A 157 5.06 -13.71 -5.22
C ILE A 157 4.22 -12.49 -5.54
N CYS A 158 3.41 -12.58 -6.59
CA CYS A 158 2.54 -11.50 -7.05
C CYS A 158 1.09 -11.83 -6.67
N PHE A 159 0.48 -11.03 -5.79
CA PHE A 159 -0.89 -11.23 -5.34
C PHE A 159 -1.90 -10.71 -6.36
N TYR A 160 -1.57 -9.60 -7.04
CA TYR A 160 -2.43 -8.95 -8.02
C TYR A 160 -1.61 -8.06 -8.96
N ARG A 161 -2.23 -7.67 -10.08
CA ARG A 161 -1.59 -6.82 -11.09
C ARG A 161 -1.31 -5.43 -10.51
N MET A 162 -0.03 -5.07 -10.52
CA MET A 162 0.46 -3.74 -10.17
C MET A 162 -0.07 -2.67 -11.13
N THR A 163 -0.51 -1.55 -10.56
CA THR A 163 -0.91 -0.36 -11.30
C THR A 163 0.30 0.52 -11.61
N LYS A 164 0.34 1.07 -12.82
CA LYS A 164 1.30 2.11 -13.20
C LYS A 164 0.60 3.45 -13.20
N CYS A 165 0.26 3.94 -12.00
CA CYS A 165 -0.46 5.20 -11.84
C CYS A 165 0.39 6.35 -12.39
N LEU A 166 -0.17 7.11 -13.34
CA LEU A 166 0.58 8.17 -14.02
C LEU A 166 0.85 9.40 -13.14
N ASP A 167 0.11 9.55 -12.04
CA ASP A 167 0.15 10.74 -11.17
C ASP A 167 1.33 10.75 -10.16
N ARG A 168 2.29 9.81 -10.27
CA ARG A 168 3.48 9.67 -9.39
C ARG A 168 3.12 9.92 -7.91
N PRO A 169 2.36 8.99 -7.30
CA PRO A 169 1.90 9.13 -5.93
C PRO A 169 3.05 9.28 -4.95
N ARG A 170 2.74 9.84 -3.78
CA ARG A 170 3.69 9.93 -2.67
C ARG A 170 4.11 8.51 -2.28
N PRO A 171 5.41 8.25 -2.06
CA PRO A 171 5.87 6.93 -1.63
C PRO A 171 5.13 6.45 -0.36
N CYS A 172 4.55 5.25 -0.43
CA CYS A 172 3.91 4.57 0.68
C CYS A 172 4.78 3.39 1.13
N PHE A 173 4.85 3.16 2.44
CA PHE A 173 5.69 2.11 3.03
C PHE A 173 4.99 1.45 4.21
N LEU A 174 5.54 0.31 4.66
CA LEU A 174 5.04 -0.41 5.83
C LEU A 174 5.57 0.19 7.14
N THR A 175 4.69 0.50 8.06
CA THR A 175 5.04 0.93 9.42
C THR A 175 5.17 -0.24 10.38
N SER A 176 4.43 -1.31 10.15
CA SER A 176 4.51 -2.56 10.89
C SER A 176 3.81 -3.69 10.12
N PHE A 177 4.00 -4.92 10.60
CA PHE A 177 3.23 -6.06 10.18
C PHE A 177 3.00 -7.00 11.36
N ARG A 178 1.94 -7.82 11.28
CA ARG A 178 1.63 -8.86 12.25
C ARG A 178 1.20 -10.11 11.50
N GLN A 179 1.61 -11.27 11.98
CA GLN A 179 1.18 -12.56 11.44
C GLN A 179 0.75 -13.48 12.59
N ASP A 180 -0.41 -14.11 12.43
CA ASP A 180 -0.90 -15.15 13.33
C ASP A 180 -1.59 -16.25 12.50
N GLY A 181 -0.95 -17.42 12.42
CA GLY A 181 -1.42 -18.53 11.59
C GLY A 181 -1.60 -18.13 10.12
N LEU A 182 -2.87 -18.12 9.67
CA LEU A 182 -3.27 -17.78 8.30
C LEU A 182 -3.60 -16.30 8.10
N PHE A 183 -3.50 -15.49 9.16
CA PHE A 183 -3.83 -14.08 9.12
C PHE A 183 -2.57 -13.23 9.10
N ILE A 184 -2.55 -12.24 8.22
CA ILE A 184 -1.46 -11.28 8.10
C ILE A 184 -2.08 -9.89 8.08
N GLU A 185 -1.49 -8.97 8.82
CA GLU A 185 -1.79 -7.55 8.79
C GLU A 185 -0.54 -6.80 8.35
N PHE A 186 -0.73 -5.85 7.44
CA PHE A 186 0.26 -4.89 7.02
C PHE A 186 -0.26 -3.48 7.29
N CYS A 187 0.47 -2.72 8.10
CA CYS A 187 0.12 -1.34 8.41
C CYS A 187 0.92 -0.40 7.50
N PHE A 188 0.23 0.54 6.87
CA PHE A 188 0.83 1.50 5.94
C PHE A 188 1.10 2.84 6.59
N SER A 189 2.06 3.58 6.02
CA SER A 189 2.45 4.92 6.44
C SER A 189 1.34 5.98 6.31
N ASP A 190 0.29 5.70 5.53
CA ASP A 190 -0.88 6.57 5.37
C ASP A 190 -2.03 6.23 6.34
N GLY A 191 -1.81 5.32 7.29
CA GLY A 191 -2.77 4.98 8.34
C GLY A 191 -3.82 3.93 7.96
N PHE A 192 -3.70 3.32 6.78
CA PHE A 192 -4.49 2.16 6.39
C PHE A 192 -3.80 0.87 6.81
N SER A 193 -4.56 -0.21 6.92
CA SER A 193 -4.03 -1.57 7.00
C SER A 193 -4.61 -2.46 5.90
N GLU A 194 -3.77 -3.31 5.33
CA GLU A 194 -4.16 -4.45 4.49
C GLU A 194 -4.11 -5.71 5.34
N ILE A 195 -5.24 -6.40 5.44
CA ILE A 195 -5.40 -7.59 6.26
C ILE A 195 -5.74 -8.77 5.34
N LEU A 196 -5.01 -9.87 5.44
CA LEU A 196 -5.14 -11.02 4.57
C LEU A 196 -5.56 -12.27 5.34
N HIS A 197 -6.52 -13.00 4.78
CA HIS A 197 -6.76 -14.39 5.11
C HIS A 197 -6.09 -15.27 4.04
N CYS A 198 -4.88 -15.75 4.31
CA CYS A 198 -4.08 -16.49 3.32
C CYS A 198 -4.74 -17.80 2.85
N GLY A 199 -5.50 -18.47 3.72
CA GLY A 199 -6.23 -19.70 3.36
C GLY A 199 -7.40 -19.51 2.39
N GLU A 200 -8.11 -18.38 2.49
CA GLU A 200 -9.33 -18.10 1.70
C GLU A 200 -9.10 -17.05 0.60
N GLY A 201 -7.92 -16.43 0.57
CA GLY A 201 -7.57 -15.38 -0.38
C GLY A 201 -8.41 -14.11 -0.23
N VAL A 202 -8.87 -13.81 0.98
CA VAL A 202 -9.62 -12.59 1.30
C VAL A 202 -8.66 -11.50 1.75
N VAL A 203 -8.88 -10.28 1.26
CA VAL A 203 -8.17 -9.07 1.63
C VAL A 203 -9.18 -8.06 2.18
N LEU A 204 -8.97 -7.57 3.39
CA LEU A 204 -9.66 -6.42 3.94
C LEU A 204 -8.73 -5.21 3.92
N VAL A 205 -9.26 -4.08 3.46
CA VAL A 205 -8.59 -2.79 3.61
C VAL A 205 -9.33 -2.01 4.67
N VAL A 206 -8.62 -1.57 5.69
CA VAL A 206 -9.20 -0.82 6.82
C VAL A 206 -8.47 0.51 7.03
N LYS A 207 -9.15 1.49 7.63
CA LYS A 207 -8.57 2.74 8.13
C LYS A 207 -9.00 2.90 9.58
N GLY A 208 -8.08 2.67 10.53
CA GLY A 208 -8.46 2.48 11.93
C GLY A 208 -9.42 1.28 12.07
N PRO A 209 -10.56 1.42 12.77
CA PRO A 209 -11.53 0.32 12.93
C PRO A 209 -12.47 0.13 11.71
N PHE A 210 -12.39 0.99 10.69
CA PHE A 210 -13.38 1.05 9.62
C PHE A 210 -12.96 0.24 8.40
N VAL A 211 -13.84 -0.65 7.94
CA VAL A 211 -13.64 -1.41 6.70
C VAL A 211 -13.95 -0.54 5.50
N ILE A 212 -12.96 -0.41 4.60
CA ILE A 212 -13.02 0.41 3.40
C ILE A 212 -13.36 -0.43 2.17
N SER A 213 -12.77 -1.62 2.08
CA SER A 213 -13.06 -2.59 1.03
C SER A 213 -12.77 -4.02 1.47
N CYS A 214 -13.48 -4.96 0.83
CA CYS A 214 -13.32 -6.40 0.98
C CYS A 214 -13.11 -7.01 -0.40
N LEU A 215 -11.93 -7.55 -0.63
CA LEU A 215 -11.52 -8.11 -1.92
C LEU A 215 -11.26 -9.61 -1.75
N VAL A 216 -11.48 -10.38 -2.82
CA VAL A 216 -10.82 -11.67 -2.99
C VAL A 216 -9.66 -11.46 -3.96
N MET A 217 -8.60 -12.24 -3.84
CA MET A 217 -7.49 -12.22 -4.81
C MET A 217 -8.04 -12.20 -6.25
N ASN A 218 -7.82 -11.07 -6.94
CA ASN A 218 -8.28 -10.70 -8.28
C ASN A 218 -9.73 -10.24 -8.50
N LEU A 219 -10.61 -10.18 -7.49
CA LEU A 219 -12.00 -9.73 -7.64
C LEU A 219 -12.52 -8.95 -6.41
N PRO A 220 -13.14 -7.77 -6.57
CA PRO A 220 -13.86 -7.14 -5.46
C PRO A 220 -15.05 -8.03 -5.05
N LEU A 221 -15.25 -8.22 -3.75
CA LEU A 221 -16.47 -8.84 -3.22
C LEU A 221 -17.47 -7.72 -2.96
N ARG A 222 -18.56 -7.65 -3.73
CA ARG A 222 -19.68 -6.79 -3.31
C ARG A 222 -20.28 -7.36 -2.03
N TRP A 223 -20.04 -6.68 -0.92
CA TRP A 223 -20.66 -6.99 0.36
C TRP A 223 -21.79 -6.00 0.64
N GLY A 224 -22.87 -6.51 1.22
CA GLY A 224 -24.07 -5.73 1.54
C GLY A 224 -23.96 -5.12 2.93
N LYS A 225 -24.95 -5.39 3.78
CA LYS A 225 -24.91 -4.97 5.19
C LYS A 225 -23.92 -5.76 6.05
N SER A 226 -23.45 -6.90 5.55
CA SER A 226 -22.60 -7.83 6.30
C SER A 226 -21.46 -8.33 5.44
N LEU A 227 -20.30 -8.53 6.06
CA LEU A 227 -19.14 -9.15 5.43
C LEU A 227 -19.37 -10.65 5.17
N PRO A 228 -18.76 -11.21 4.11
CA PRO A 228 -18.66 -12.66 3.95
C PRO A 228 -17.99 -13.30 5.17
N LYS A 229 -18.31 -14.58 5.45
CA LYS A 229 -17.85 -15.28 6.66
C LYS A 229 -16.32 -15.18 6.89
N ALA A 230 -15.52 -15.42 5.85
CA ALA A 230 -14.06 -15.36 5.94
C ALA A 230 -13.54 -13.93 6.23
N ALA A 231 -14.20 -12.91 5.68
CA ALA A 231 -13.90 -11.51 5.97
C ALA A 231 -14.33 -11.12 7.39
N ALA A 232 -15.47 -11.59 7.87
CA ALA A 232 -15.92 -11.36 9.23
C ALA A 232 -14.95 -11.94 10.26
N SER A 233 -14.50 -13.20 10.09
CA SER A 233 -13.49 -13.79 10.98
C SER A 233 -12.15 -13.05 10.93
N LEU A 234 -11.78 -12.53 9.76
CA LEU A 234 -10.55 -11.74 9.60
C LEU A 234 -10.64 -10.40 10.34
N LEU A 235 -11.80 -9.75 10.27
CA LEU A 235 -12.06 -8.51 11.01
C LEU A 235 -12.08 -8.74 12.52
N GLU A 236 -12.73 -9.83 12.98
CA GLU A 236 -12.71 -10.21 14.40
C GLU A 236 -11.29 -10.41 14.92
N TRP A 237 -10.45 -11.13 14.18
CA TRP A 237 -9.03 -11.29 14.52
C TRP A 237 -8.31 -9.94 14.61
N PHE A 238 -8.45 -9.09 13.59
CA PHE A 238 -7.83 -7.76 13.58
C PHE A 238 -8.23 -6.91 14.79
N LEU A 239 -9.52 -6.88 15.12
CA LEU A 239 -10.05 -6.11 16.25
C LEU A 239 -9.70 -6.73 17.62
N SER A 240 -9.39 -8.02 17.68
CA SER A 240 -9.04 -8.71 18.93
C SER A 240 -7.61 -8.49 19.37
N GLY A 241 -6.74 -8.08 18.44
CA GLY A 241 -5.32 -8.03 18.69
C GLY A 241 -4.89 -6.66 19.21
N ASP A 242 -4.85 -6.53 20.53
CA ASP A 242 -4.01 -5.56 21.28
C ASP A 242 -2.59 -6.11 21.49
#